data_AF-F4SA52-F1
#
_entry.id   AF-F4SA52-F1
#
_cell.length_a   1.000
_cell.length_b   1.000
_cell.length_c   1.000
_cell.angle_alpha   90.00
_cell.angle_beta   90.00
_cell.angle_gamma   90.00
#
_symmetry.space_group_name_H-M   'P 1'
#
loop_
_entity.id
_entity.type
_entity.pdbx_description
1 polymer ?
#
loop_
_entity_poly.entity_id
_entity_poly.type
_entity_poly.pdbx_seq_one_letter_code
_entity_poly.pdbx_strand_id
1 'polypeptide(L)'
;MFYVLTPSRGFVKTPVSPTVQWNAEPAIDERTANAVMVITKIQTFREYCWNMLMSKTYFLTLGAFLENFYNRSLRIGRKMANERILLNSTNYEIWKPKMEEKLQNLHLLEITSRPPLMTQGSSAEDLAWLSILEKEAYDVIMDNLDESSVMIASAYTDTNPKTGSGLWKYLQNRHSINGIINRTMLYKKFAKIQFTTLDTFCDEIRVSIEEFSIAQLEIPKDLLVVMIFGKLPDSFDYRIQLISQDLNHDHDVEYVLGRLEEDDITFDQMSEPATEETNGFRKTS
;
A
#
# COMPACT_ATOMS: atom_id res chain seq x y z
N MET A 1 0.81 -55.91 71.46
CA MET A 1 1.14 -55.82 72.90
C MET A 1 2.01 -54.58 73.06
N PHE A 2 1.65 -53.49 73.73
CA PHE A 2 0.58 -53.20 74.67
C PHE A 2 -0.03 -51.81 74.37
N TYR A 3 -1.31 -51.70 74.73
CA TYR A 3 -2.15 -50.50 74.74
C TYR A 3 -1.61 -49.44 75.72
N VAL A 4 -2.12 -48.20 75.70
CA VAL A 4 -3.02 -47.59 76.73
C VAL A 4 -2.78 -46.07 76.62
N LEU A 5 -3.70 -45.10 76.73
CA LEU A 5 -5.15 -44.98 76.86
C LEU A 5 -5.47 -43.50 76.53
N THR A 6 -6.62 -43.25 75.92
CA THR A 6 -7.28 -41.93 75.93
C THR A 6 -7.84 -41.63 77.34
N PRO A 7 -8.28 -40.39 77.57
CA PRO A 7 -9.65 -40.23 78.02
C PRO A 7 -10.43 -39.17 77.25
N SER A 8 -11.62 -39.59 76.86
CA SER A 8 -12.78 -38.84 76.40
C SER A 8 -13.38 -37.94 77.49
N ARG A 9 -13.83 -36.73 77.13
CA ARG A 9 -15.24 -36.25 77.22
C ARG A 9 -15.30 -34.71 77.19
N GLY A 10 -16.24 -34.19 76.41
CA GLY A 10 -16.74 -32.82 76.59
C GLY A 10 -17.14 -32.12 75.30
N PHE A 11 -18.21 -32.58 74.64
CA PHE A 11 -18.94 -31.74 73.69
C PHE A 11 -19.72 -30.68 74.46
N VAL A 12 -19.41 -29.41 74.24
CA VAL A 12 -20.32 -28.28 74.48
C VAL A 12 -20.51 -27.57 73.15
N LYS A 13 -21.72 -27.67 72.61
CA LYS A 13 -22.20 -26.85 71.51
C LYS A 13 -22.60 -25.48 72.07
N THR A 14 -22.03 -24.41 71.53
CA THR A 14 -22.69 -23.11 71.42
C THR A 14 -22.43 -22.52 70.04
N PRO A 15 -23.40 -21.80 69.45
CA PRO A 15 -23.45 -21.50 68.03
C PRO A 15 -22.85 -20.14 67.74
N VAL A 16 -21.94 -20.05 66.78
CA VAL A 16 -21.58 -18.77 66.16
C VAL A 16 -21.37 -19.01 64.67
N SER A 17 -22.42 -18.76 63.89
CA SER A 17 -22.24 -18.25 62.52
C SER A 17 -21.59 -16.88 62.63
N PRO A 18 -20.60 -16.62 61.79
CA PRO A 18 -20.83 -15.61 60.78
C PRO A 18 -20.53 -16.16 59.39
N THR A 19 -21.51 -15.98 58.53
CA THR A 19 -21.41 -15.99 57.07
C THR A 19 -20.04 -15.48 56.60
N VAL A 20 -19.16 -16.38 56.18
CA VAL A 20 -18.03 -16.03 55.32
C VAL A 20 -18.57 -16.14 53.90
N GLN A 21 -18.92 -15.01 53.32
CA GLN A 21 -19.07 -14.90 51.88
C GLN A 21 -17.72 -15.27 51.25
N TRP A 22 -17.71 -16.34 50.45
CA TRP A 22 -16.66 -16.54 49.46
C TRP A 22 -16.77 -15.39 48.47
N ASN A 23 -16.00 -14.33 48.70
CA ASN A 23 -15.71 -13.37 47.64
C ASN A 23 -14.91 -14.13 46.60
N ALA A 24 -15.54 -14.41 45.46
CA ALA A 24 -14.84 -14.79 44.27
C ALA A 24 -13.77 -13.72 44.01
N GLU A 25 -12.50 -14.12 44.02
CA GLU A 25 -11.43 -13.30 43.47
C GLU A 25 -11.84 -12.90 42.04
N PRO A 26 -11.80 -11.61 41.68
CA PRO A 26 -12.07 -11.24 40.31
C PRO A 26 -10.97 -11.85 39.47
N ALA A 27 -11.35 -12.75 38.55
CA ALA A 27 -10.48 -13.20 37.48
C ALA A 27 -9.93 -11.95 36.79
N ILE A 28 -8.65 -11.66 37.04
CA ILE A 28 -7.96 -10.55 36.39
C ILE A 28 -7.92 -10.93 34.93
N ASP A 29 -8.71 -10.21 34.11
CA ASP A 29 -8.71 -10.30 32.65
C ASP A 29 -7.26 -10.37 32.17
N GLU A 30 -6.95 -11.33 31.32
CA GLU A 30 -5.62 -11.56 30.73
C GLU A 30 -5.03 -10.26 30.14
N ARG A 31 -5.88 -9.34 29.69
CA ARG A 31 -5.48 -7.98 29.26
C ARG A 31 -4.95 -7.11 30.41
N THR A 32 -5.54 -7.22 31.59
CA THR A 32 -5.11 -6.51 32.80
C THR A 32 -3.83 -7.10 33.37
N ALA A 33 -3.67 -8.43 33.33
CA ALA A 33 -2.43 -9.10 33.70
C ALA A 33 -1.28 -8.74 32.74
N ASN A 34 -1.56 -8.68 31.43
CA ASN A 34 -0.61 -8.22 30.43
C ASN A 34 -0.26 -6.73 30.59
N ALA A 35 -1.25 -5.87 30.89
CA ALA A 35 -1.01 -4.46 31.16
C ALA A 35 -0.16 -4.23 32.41
N VAL A 36 -0.42 -4.95 33.50
CA VAL A 36 0.39 -4.91 34.73
C VAL A 36 1.80 -5.39 34.44
N MET A 37 1.98 -6.50 33.72
CA MET A 37 3.30 -7.00 33.33
C MET A 37 4.07 -5.99 32.44
N VAL A 38 3.40 -5.32 31.50
CA VAL A 38 3.99 -4.26 30.67
C VAL A 38 4.39 -3.07 31.55
N ILE A 39 3.55 -2.66 32.49
CA ILE A 39 3.85 -1.58 33.45
C ILE A 39 5.05 -1.95 34.33
N THR A 40 5.13 -3.18 34.83
CA THR A 40 6.25 -3.64 35.67
C THR A 40 7.55 -3.74 34.86
N LYS A 41 7.49 -4.15 33.59
CA LYS A 41 8.64 -4.13 32.67
C LYS A 41 9.10 -2.71 32.34
N ILE A 42 8.16 -1.77 32.19
CA ILE A 42 8.45 -0.34 32.00
C ILE A 42 9.07 0.25 33.28
N GLN A 43 8.62 -0.15 34.47
CA GLN A 43 9.20 0.31 35.74
C GLN A 43 10.61 -0.24 35.97
N THR A 44 10.86 -1.50 35.64
CA THR A 44 12.23 -2.07 35.72
C THR A 44 13.15 -1.47 34.67
N PHE A 45 12.66 -1.18 33.46
CA PHE A 45 13.40 -0.41 32.47
C PHE A 45 13.67 1.02 32.93
N ARG A 46 12.71 1.67 33.61
CA ARG A 46 12.88 2.99 34.22
C ARG A 46 13.98 3.00 35.28
N GLU A 47 14.01 2.02 36.18
CA GLU A 47 15.06 1.85 37.20
C GLU A 47 16.43 1.57 36.56
N TYR A 48 16.47 0.76 35.50
CA TYR A 48 17.68 0.47 34.75
C TYR A 48 18.23 1.73 34.06
N CYS A 49 17.38 2.47 33.34
CA CYS A 49 17.74 3.74 32.72
C CYS A 49 18.11 4.79 33.76
N TRP A 50 17.41 4.88 34.89
CA TRP A 50 17.72 5.81 35.97
C TRP A 50 19.10 5.54 36.58
N ASN A 51 19.45 4.28 36.82
CA ASN A 51 20.76 3.89 37.34
C ASN A 51 21.88 4.05 36.29
N MET A 52 21.57 3.88 35.01
CA MET A 52 22.48 4.12 33.88
C MET A 52 22.73 5.62 33.64
N LEU A 53 21.71 6.47 33.84
CA LEU A 53 21.78 7.93 33.70
C LEU A 53 22.54 8.63 34.84
N MET A 54 22.77 7.96 35.98
CA MET A 54 23.60 8.49 37.06
C MET A 54 25.13 8.38 36.78
N SER A 55 25.51 7.80 35.63
CA SER A 55 26.84 7.93 35.06
C SER A 55 27.00 9.33 34.45
N LYS A 56 27.77 10.17 35.15
CA LYS A 56 27.92 11.62 34.93
C LYS A 56 28.36 11.97 33.50
N THR A 57 27.48 12.62 32.73
CA THR A 57 27.73 13.87 31.94
C THR A 57 26.66 14.20 30.88
N TYR A 58 25.63 13.36 30.67
CA TYR A 58 24.60 13.60 29.63
C TYR A 58 23.33 14.35 30.10
N PHE A 59 23.42 15.05 31.24
CA PHE A 59 22.30 15.20 32.18
C PHE A 59 21.28 16.34 31.92
N LEU A 60 21.28 17.08 30.80
CA LEU A 60 20.29 18.18 30.66
C LEU A 60 19.50 18.19 29.36
N THR A 61 19.99 17.58 28.28
CA THR A 61 19.31 17.61 26.98
C THR A 61 18.55 16.31 26.69
N LEU A 62 19.11 15.16 27.07
CA LEU A 62 18.53 13.86 26.72
C LEU A 62 17.36 13.46 27.64
N GLY A 63 17.44 13.76 28.94
CA GLY A 63 16.35 13.53 29.89
C GLY A 63 15.10 14.36 29.58
N ALA A 64 15.29 15.65 29.27
CA ALA A 64 14.21 16.54 28.87
C ALA A 64 13.61 16.18 27.50
N PHE A 65 14.41 15.58 26.60
CA PHE A 65 13.97 15.06 25.32
C PHE A 65 13.11 13.80 25.48
N LEU A 66 13.56 12.84 26.29
CA LEU A 66 12.82 11.59 26.56
C LEU A 66 11.54 11.84 27.36
N GLU A 67 11.56 12.75 28.33
CA GLU A 67 10.38 13.13 29.11
C GLU A 67 9.37 13.94 28.26
N ASN A 68 9.85 14.79 27.33
CA ASN A 68 8.96 15.40 26.33
C ASN A 68 8.40 14.36 25.36
N PHE A 69 9.21 13.42 24.87
CA PHE A 69 8.78 12.38 23.94
C PHE A 69 7.69 11.49 24.56
N TYR A 70 7.89 11.04 25.80
CA TYR A 70 6.93 10.24 26.55
C TYR A 70 5.63 11.00 26.88
N ASN A 71 5.73 12.24 27.38
CA ASN A 71 4.54 13.04 27.69
C ASN A 71 3.79 13.53 26.44
N ARG A 72 4.47 13.59 25.29
CA ARG A 72 3.89 14.00 24.00
C ARG A 72 3.27 12.83 23.24
N SER A 73 3.85 11.62 23.30
CA SER A 73 3.20 10.40 22.76
C SER A 73 1.85 10.13 23.45
N LEU A 74 1.79 10.33 24.78
CA LEU A 74 0.56 10.27 25.58
C LEU A 74 -0.49 11.35 25.21
N ARG A 75 -0.07 12.54 24.73
CA ARG A 75 -0.98 13.59 24.24
C ARG A 75 -1.42 13.36 22.79
N ILE A 76 -0.56 12.84 21.93
CA ILE A 76 -0.85 12.54 20.53
C ILE A 76 -1.86 11.39 20.42
N GLY A 77 -1.77 10.39 21.31
CA GLY A 77 -2.77 9.32 21.44
C GLY A 77 -4.21 9.84 21.72
N ARG A 78 -4.36 11.08 22.19
CA ARG A 78 -5.66 11.69 22.52
C ARG A 78 -6.17 12.70 21.47
N LYS A 79 -5.37 13.10 20.47
CA LYS A 79 -5.73 14.13 19.46
C LYS A 79 -5.80 13.64 18.01
N MET A 80 -5.49 12.36 17.75
CA MET A 80 -5.53 11.75 16.40
C MET A 80 -6.90 11.13 16.07
N ALA A 81 -7.99 11.83 16.39
CA ALA A 81 -9.32 11.58 15.83
C ALA A 81 -9.57 12.47 14.60
N ASN A 82 -8.50 12.77 13.85
CA ASN A 82 -8.60 13.39 12.53
C ASN A 82 -8.81 12.26 11.53
N GLU A 83 -9.80 12.36 10.65
CA GLU A 83 -10.23 11.35 9.68
C GLU A 83 -9.04 10.54 9.13
N ARG A 84 -8.95 9.28 9.55
CA ARG A 84 -7.88 8.37 9.11
C ARG A 84 -8.10 8.07 7.63
N ILE A 85 -7.28 8.66 6.76
CA ILE A 85 -7.20 8.22 5.37
C ILE A 85 -6.35 6.97 5.35
N LEU A 86 -6.99 5.83 5.09
CA LEU A 86 -6.31 4.56 4.88
C LEU A 86 -5.82 4.49 3.44
N LEU A 87 -4.59 4.01 3.22
CA LEU A 87 -4.06 3.81 1.87
C LEU A 87 -4.93 2.79 1.14
N ASN A 88 -5.32 3.11 -0.10
CA ASN A 88 -5.93 2.21 -1.05
C ASN A 88 -5.28 2.40 -2.43
N SER A 89 -5.80 1.72 -3.45
CA SER A 89 -5.20 1.76 -4.80
C SER A 89 -5.24 3.14 -5.47
N THR A 90 -6.13 4.05 -5.08
CA THR A 90 -6.39 5.30 -5.81
C THR A 90 -6.02 6.57 -5.06
N ASN A 91 -5.69 6.50 -3.77
CA ASN A 91 -5.52 7.69 -2.94
C ASN A 91 -4.07 7.95 -2.50
N TYR A 92 -3.10 7.25 -3.08
CA TYR A 92 -1.70 7.34 -2.67
C TYR A 92 -1.15 8.77 -2.64
N GLU A 93 -1.46 9.59 -3.65
CA GLU A 93 -1.04 11.00 -3.73
C GLU A 93 -1.61 11.88 -2.59
N ILE A 94 -2.78 11.52 -2.05
CA ILE A 94 -3.40 12.22 -0.91
C ILE A 94 -2.90 11.60 0.41
N TRP A 95 -2.71 10.29 0.43
CA TRP A 95 -2.29 9.53 1.60
C TRP A 95 -0.85 9.85 1.99
N LYS A 96 0.07 9.85 1.02
CA LYS A 96 1.51 10.07 1.23
C LYS A 96 1.81 11.32 2.05
N PRO A 97 1.39 12.55 1.67
CA PRO A 97 1.72 13.75 2.44
C PRO A 97 1.12 13.73 3.86
N LYS A 98 -0.08 13.15 4.04
CA LYS A 98 -0.67 12.98 5.38
C LYS A 98 0.10 11.99 6.24
N MET A 99 0.59 10.92 5.63
CA MET A 99 1.40 9.93 6.32
C MET A 99 2.78 10.50 6.67
N GLU A 100 3.39 11.29 5.79
CA GLU A 100 4.63 12.03 6.07
C GLU A 100 4.45 13.00 7.25
N GLU A 101 3.36 13.76 7.28
CA GLU A 101 3.02 14.64 8.41
C GLU A 101 2.86 13.83 9.71
N LYS A 102 2.18 12.68 9.65
CA LYS A 102 1.99 11.79 10.81
C LYS A 102 3.30 11.23 11.32
N LEU A 103 4.18 10.74 10.44
CA LEU A 103 5.51 10.27 10.79
C LEU A 103 6.37 11.40 11.35
N GLN A 104 6.28 12.61 10.78
CA GLN A 104 7.00 13.78 11.27
C GLN A 104 6.57 14.17 12.68
N ASN A 105 5.26 14.15 12.95
CA ASN A 105 4.70 14.43 14.28
C ASN A 105 5.11 13.41 15.35
N LEU A 106 5.46 12.19 14.92
CA LEU A 106 5.98 11.12 15.77
C LEU A 106 7.52 11.07 15.78
N HIS A 107 8.19 11.98 15.07
CA HIS A 107 9.66 12.00 14.89
C HIS A 107 10.22 10.73 14.21
N LEU A 108 9.42 10.08 13.37
CA LEU A 108 9.77 8.86 12.64
C LEU A 108 10.14 9.10 11.16
N LEU A 109 9.83 10.28 10.61
CA LEU A 109 9.97 10.54 9.16
C LEU A 109 11.41 10.41 8.65
N GLU A 110 12.39 10.91 9.41
CA GLU A 110 13.80 10.82 9.02
C GLU A 110 14.27 9.36 9.01
N ILE A 111 13.85 8.55 10.00
CA ILE A 111 14.16 7.11 10.06
C ILE A 111 13.58 6.39 8.84
N THR A 112 12.34 6.70 8.44
CA THR A 112 11.67 6.00 7.33
C THR A 112 12.16 6.45 5.95
N SER A 113 12.40 7.76 5.76
CA SER A 113 12.70 8.33 4.44
C SER A 113 14.19 8.38 4.14
N ARG A 114 15.02 8.52 5.18
CA ARG A 114 16.48 8.63 5.09
C ARG A 114 17.12 7.86 6.25
N PRO A 115 16.99 6.51 6.27
CA PRO A 115 17.56 5.71 7.34
C PRO A 115 19.06 6.05 7.50
N PRO A 116 19.54 6.28 8.73
CA PRO A 116 20.92 6.66 8.97
C PRO A 116 21.90 5.65 8.35
N LEU A 117 22.90 6.16 7.62
CA LEU A 117 23.98 5.32 7.12
C LEU A 117 24.79 4.80 8.31
N MET A 118 24.60 3.53 8.64
CA MET A 118 25.36 2.86 9.69
C MET A 118 26.83 2.80 9.29
N THR A 119 27.67 3.58 9.98
CA THR A 119 29.12 3.49 9.83
C THR A 119 29.70 2.51 10.84
N GLN A 120 30.92 2.02 10.58
CA GLN A 120 31.68 1.10 11.45
C GLN A 120 31.91 1.62 12.90
N GLY A 121 31.51 2.86 13.21
CA GLY A 121 31.58 3.45 14.56
C GLY A 121 30.25 3.49 15.33
N SER A 122 29.15 2.93 14.80
CA SER A 122 27.85 2.94 15.48
C SER A 122 27.86 2.01 16.69
N SER A 123 27.42 2.49 17.87
CA SER A 123 27.40 1.66 19.07
C SER A 123 26.29 0.60 18.99
N ALA A 124 26.41 -0.48 19.77
CA ALA A 124 25.36 -1.49 19.87
C ALA A 124 24.03 -0.92 20.41
N GLU A 125 24.11 0.13 21.24
CA GLU A 125 22.95 0.84 21.78
C GLU A 125 22.22 1.64 20.70
N ASP A 126 22.95 2.32 19.81
CA ASP A 126 22.38 3.06 18.68
C ASP A 126 21.66 2.11 17.70
N LEU A 127 22.22 0.92 17.47
CA LEU A 127 21.60 -0.12 16.63
C LEU A 127 20.29 -0.63 17.24
N ALA A 128 20.28 -0.89 18.55
CA ALA A 128 19.09 -1.34 19.26
C ALA A 128 17.99 -0.26 19.24
N TRP A 129 18.37 1.01 19.45
CA TRP A 129 17.44 2.13 19.41
C TRP A 129 16.85 2.33 18.01
N LEU A 130 17.67 2.28 16.95
CA LEU A 130 17.14 2.38 15.59
C LEU A 130 16.20 1.22 15.27
N SER A 131 16.50 0.00 15.71
CA SER A 131 15.61 -1.14 15.49
C SER A 131 14.23 -0.96 16.14
N ILE A 132 14.16 -0.30 17.30
CA ILE A 132 12.89 0.03 17.96
C ILE A 132 12.12 1.06 17.13
N LEU A 133 12.79 2.12 16.69
CA LEU A 133 12.17 3.18 15.88
C LEU A 133 11.69 2.69 14.51
N GLU A 134 12.47 1.82 13.86
CA GLU A 134 12.09 1.17 12.60
C GLU A 134 10.84 0.31 12.77
N LYS A 135 10.73 -0.41 13.89
CA LYS A 135 9.54 -1.20 14.20
C LYS A 135 8.33 -0.32 14.51
N GLU A 136 8.50 0.75 15.28
CA GLU A 136 7.43 1.69 15.58
C GLU A 136 6.91 2.36 14.31
N ALA A 137 7.81 2.77 13.41
CA ALA A 137 7.44 3.31 12.11
C ALA A 137 6.69 2.28 11.24
N TYR A 138 7.12 1.01 11.26
CA TYR A 138 6.42 -0.08 10.58
C TYR A 138 4.98 -0.21 11.09
N ASP A 139 4.79 -0.31 12.41
CA ASP A 139 3.47 -0.46 13.03
C ASP A 139 2.56 0.74 12.68
N VAL A 140 3.11 1.95 12.75
CA VAL A 140 2.39 3.18 12.39
C VAL A 140 1.98 3.19 10.91
N ILE A 141 2.83 2.73 9.98
CA ILE A 141 2.47 2.66 8.57
C ILE A 141 1.35 1.61 8.38
N MET A 142 1.50 0.41 8.94
CA MET A 142 0.53 -0.67 8.85
C MET A 142 -0.87 -0.26 9.36
N ASP A 143 -0.93 0.49 10.45
CA ASP A 143 -2.18 1.02 11.01
C ASP A 143 -2.90 2.06 10.12
N ASN A 144 -2.25 2.52 9.05
CA ASN A 144 -2.81 3.49 8.10
C ASN A 144 -2.99 2.89 6.69
N LEU A 145 -3.03 1.57 6.60
CA LEU A 145 -3.36 0.83 5.38
C LEU A 145 -4.80 0.32 5.45
N ASP A 146 -5.47 0.23 4.30
CA ASP A 146 -6.72 -0.51 4.20
C ASP A 146 -6.47 -2.03 4.21
N GLU A 147 -7.53 -2.84 4.31
CA GLU A 147 -7.43 -4.30 4.40
C GLU A 147 -6.63 -4.93 3.25
N SER A 148 -6.86 -4.44 2.02
CA SER A 148 -6.16 -4.91 0.81
C SER A 148 -4.67 -4.57 0.85
N SER A 149 -4.34 -3.33 1.23
CA SER A 149 -2.97 -2.85 1.32
C SER A 149 -2.21 -3.50 2.46
N VAL A 150 -2.88 -3.82 3.58
CA VAL A 150 -2.30 -4.63 4.68
C VAL A 150 -1.91 -6.02 4.19
N MET A 151 -2.76 -6.69 3.41
CA MET A 151 -2.42 -8.02 2.85
C MET A 151 -1.16 -7.96 1.98
N ILE A 152 -1.08 -6.96 1.10
CA ILE A 152 0.05 -6.75 0.20
C ILE A 152 1.33 -6.42 0.98
N ALA A 153 1.24 -5.51 1.95
CA ALA A 153 2.36 -5.14 2.82
C ALA A 153 2.86 -6.31 3.66
N SER A 154 1.94 -7.14 4.15
CA SER A 154 2.26 -8.34 4.94
C SER A 154 3.04 -9.34 4.10
N ALA A 155 2.59 -9.61 2.86
CA ALA A 155 3.29 -10.50 1.93
C ALA A 155 4.72 -10.02 1.59
N TYR A 156 4.92 -8.68 1.50
CA TYR A 156 6.27 -8.12 1.38
C TYR A 156 7.12 -8.44 2.61
N THR A 157 6.58 -8.27 3.81
CA THR A 157 7.32 -8.53 5.06
C THR A 157 7.47 -9.99 5.47
N ASP A 158 6.82 -10.93 4.79
CA ASP A 158 7.11 -12.36 4.99
C ASP A 158 8.51 -12.72 4.48
N THR A 159 9.04 -11.96 3.52
CA THR A 159 10.35 -12.18 2.89
C THR A 159 11.36 -11.07 3.19
N ASN A 160 10.95 -10.02 3.89
CA ASN A 160 11.78 -8.85 4.20
C ASN A 160 11.66 -8.46 5.69
N PRO A 161 12.69 -7.82 6.27
CA PRO A 161 12.59 -7.29 7.63
C PRO A 161 11.39 -6.35 7.81
N LYS A 162 10.73 -6.45 8.97
CA LYS A 162 9.64 -5.56 9.37
C LYS A 162 10.17 -4.19 9.80
N THR A 163 10.67 -3.43 8.83
CA THR A 163 11.20 -2.08 9.03
C THR A 163 10.29 -1.05 8.39
N GLY A 164 10.13 0.09 9.06
CA GLY A 164 9.35 1.21 8.56
C GLY A 164 9.95 1.78 7.28
N SER A 165 11.27 1.91 7.20
CA SER A 165 11.97 2.38 6.00
C SER A 165 11.79 1.43 4.81
N GLY A 166 11.86 0.12 5.05
CA GLY A 166 11.64 -0.91 4.04
C GLY A 166 10.22 -0.87 3.48
N LEU A 167 9.23 -0.87 4.37
CA LEU A 167 7.82 -0.78 3.99
C LEU A 167 7.49 0.55 3.28
N TRP A 168 8.01 1.67 3.78
CA TRP A 168 7.81 2.99 3.18
C TRP A 168 8.31 3.03 1.75
N LYS A 169 9.56 2.58 1.51
CA LYS A 169 10.15 2.51 0.18
C LYS A 169 9.40 1.54 -0.73
N TYR A 170 8.95 0.40 -0.19
CA TYR A 170 8.13 -0.55 -0.94
C TYR A 170 6.83 0.09 -1.46
N LEU A 171 6.10 0.80 -0.60
CA LEU A 171 4.86 1.49 -0.98
C LEU A 171 5.13 2.61 -1.98
N GLN A 172 6.20 3.38 -1.80
CA GLN A 172 6.62 4.41 -2.76
C GLN A 172 6.88 3.84 -4.16
N ASN A 173 7.61 2.73 -4.24
CA ASN A 173 7.89 2.08 -5.52
C ASN A 173 6.65 1.42 -6.12
N ARG A 174 5.72 0.96 -5.28
CA ARG A 174 4.48 0.33 -5.75
C ARG A 174 3.55 1.33 -6.46
N HIS A 175 3.53 2.56 -5.97
CA HIS A 175 2.68 3.66 -6.46
C HIS A 175 3.42 4.70 -7.30
N SER A 176 4.71 4.51 -7.59
CA SER A 176 5.45 5.39 -8.50
C SER A 176 4.86 5.38 -9.91
N ILE A 177 5.27 6.33 -10.75
CA ILE A 177 4.87 6.40 -12.17
C ILE A 177 5.17 5.08 -12.91
N ASN A 178 6.29 4.44 -12.61
CA ASN A 178 6.65 3.12 -13.14
C ASN A 178 6.23 1.96 -12.22
N GLY A 179 5.45 2.24 -11.18
CA GLY A 179 5.00 1.28 -10.20
C GLY A 179 3.92 0.36 -10.75
N ILE A 180 3.81 -0.83 -10.15
CA ILE A 180 2.85 -1.87 -10.58
C ILE A 180 1.41 -1.37 -10.57
N ILE A 181 1.04 -0.48 -9.64
CA ILE A 181 -0.32 0.05 -9.56
C ILE A 181 -0.62 0.95 -10.76
N ASN A 182 0.26 1.90 -11.07
CA ASN A 182 0.09 2.78 -12.23
C ASN A 182 0.05 1.96 -13.53
N ARG A 183 1.00 1.05 -13.73
CA ARG A 183 1.03 0.15 -14.90
C ARG A 183 -0.24 -0.68 -15.04
N THR A 184 -0.76 -1.21 -13.94
CA THR A 184 -2.03 -1.97 -13.94
C THR A 184 -3.21 -1.08 -14.29
N MET A 185 -3.24 0.17 -13.80
CA MET A 185 -4.30 1.13 -14.14
C MET A 185 -4.28 1.52 -15.62
N LEU A 186 -3.09 1.82 -16.16
CA LEU A 186 -2.91 2.14 -17.57
C LEU A 186 -3.32 0.96 -18.45
N TYR A 187 -2.89 -0.27 -18.12
CA TYR A 187 -3.32 -1.45 -18.87
C TYR A 187 -4.84 -1.65 -18.80
N LYS A 188 -5.47 -1.45 -17.63
CA LYS A 188 -6.93 -1.50 -17.50
C LYS A 188 -7.64 -0.42 -18.33
N LYS A 189 -7.06 0.79 -18.42
CA LYS A 189 -7.58 1.88 -19.25
C LYS A 189 -7.54 1.47 -20.73
N PHE A 190 -6.38 1.01 -21.22
CA PHE A 190 -6.20 0.50 -22.57
C PHE A 190 -7.15 -0.68 -22.89
N ALA A 191 -7.27 -1.65 -21.96
CA ALA A 191 -8.16 -2.79 -22.14
C ALA A 191 -9.63 -2.39 -22.33
N LYS A 192 -10.05 -1.25 -21.75
CA LYS A 192 -11.42 -0.72 -21.86
C LYS A 192 -11.68 0.13 -23.10
N ILE A 193 -10.66 0.47 -23.90
CA ILE A 193 -10.86 1.16 -25.18
C ILE A 193 -11.76 0.31 -26.06
N GLN A 194 -12.86 0.92 -26.53
CA GLN A 194 -13.85 0.33 -27.43
C GLN A 194 -13.86 1.14 -28.72
N PHE A 195 -14.05 0.46 -29.84
CA PHE A 195 -14.19 1.13 -31.12
C PHE A 195 -15.47 1.96 -31.17
N THR A 196 -15.35 3.23 -31.61
CA THR A 196 -16.48 4.14 -31.81
C THR A 196 -16.42 4.74 -33.21
N THR A 197 -15.45 5.62 -33.44
CA THR A 197 -15.00 6.09 -34.76
C THR A 197 -13.53 5.74 -34.91
N LEU A 198 -13.06 5.69 -36.16
CA LEU A 198 -11.67 5.33 -36.42
C LEU A 198 -10.69 6.37 -35.85
N ASP A 199 -10.95 7.65 -36.10
CA ASP A 199 -10.15 8.79 -35.61
C ASP A 199 -10.00 8.76 -34.08
N THR A 200 -11.13 8.68 -33.35
CA THR A 200 -11.11 8.64 -31.89
C THR A 200 -10.44 7.37 -31.36
N PHE A 201 -10.65 6.22 -32.02
CA PHE A 201 -9.99 4.98 -31.65
C PHE A 201 -8.47 5.09 -31.79
N CYS A 202 -7.97 5.54 -32.94
CA CYS A 202 -6.54 5.69 -33.19
C CYS A 202 -5.90 6.66 -32.20
N ASP A 203 -6.53 7.80 -31.91
CA ASP A 203 -6.06 8.76 -30.92
C ASP A 203 -5.99 8.16 -29.50
N GLU A 204 -7.05 7.44 -29.06
CA GLU A 204 -7.06 6.79 -27.75
C GLU A 204 -5.96 5.73 -27.62
N ILE A 205 -5.66 5.00 -28.70
CA ILE A 205 -4.57 4.02 -28.76
C ILE A 205 -3.21 4.74 -28.67
N ARG A 206 -2.97 5.81 -29.44
CA ARG A 206 -1.73 6.60 -29.38
C ARG A 206 -1.47 7.16 -27.99
N VAL A 207 -2.48 7.78 -27.37
CA VAL A 207 -2.41 8.29 -26.00
C VAL A 207 -2.03 7.19 -25.02
N SER A 208 -2.63 6.00 -25.15
CA SER A 208 -2.32 4.88 -24.26
C SER A 208 -0.90 4.35 -24.43
N ILE A 209 -0.37 4.33 -25.65
CA ILE A 209 1.01 3.91 -25.93
C ILE A 209 2.02 4.92 -25.37
N GLU A 210 1.71 6.22 -25.47
CA GLU A 210 2.52 7.26 -24.83
C GLU A 210 2.52 7.10 -23.30
N GLU A 211 1.34 6.87 -22.68
CA GLU A 211 1.22 6.60 -21.25
C GLU A 211 2.00 5.34 -20.84
N PHE A 212 2.00 4.29 -21.65
CA PHE A 212 2.81 3.09 -21.43
C PHE A 212 4.31 3.40 -21.46
N SER A 213 4.75 4.19 -22.44
CA SER A 213 6.15 4.62 -22.56
C SER A 213 6.61 5.39 -21.33
N ILE A 214 5.81 6.38 -20.88
CA ILE A 214 6.08 7.16 -19.66
C ILE A 214 6.16 6.26 -18.41
N ALA A 215 5.30 5.25 -18.31
CA ALA A 215 5.29 4.31 -17.20
C ALA A 215 6.33 3.17 -17.32
N GLN A 216 7.13 3.14 -18.40
CA GLN A 216 8.04 2.04 -18.75
C GLN A 216 7.32 0.68 -18.74
N LEU A 217 6.07 0.67 -19.23
CA LEU A 217 5.30 -0.55 -19.44
C LEU A 217 5.63 -1.08 -20.85
N GLU A 218 6.59 -1.99 -20.91
CA GLU A 218 6.99 -2.60 -22.18
C GLU A 218 6.04 -3.73 -22.55
N ILE A 219 5.27 -3.52 -23.61
CA ILE A 219 4.50 -4.57 -24.27
C ILE A 219 5.15 -4.80 -25.64
N PRO A 220 5.48 -6.05 -26.00
CA PRO A 220 5.99 -6.37 -27.32
C PRO A 220 5.10 -5.80 -28.42
N LYS A 221 5.71 -5.19 -29.44
CA LYS A 221 5.00 -4.45 -30.51
C LYS A 221 4.00 -5.35 -31.25
N ASP A 222 4.41 -6.57 -31.55
CA ASP A 222 3.58 -7.62 -32.15
C ASP A 222 2.35 -7.92 -31.30
N LEU A 223 2.52 -8.04 -29.98
CA LEU A 223 1.40 -8.25 -29.07
C LEU A 223 0.47 -7.03 -28.99
N LEU A 224 1.01 -5.80 -29.00
CA LEU A 224 0.20 -4.59 -29.06
C LEU A 224 -0.66 -4.54 -30.32
N VAL A 225 -0.08 -4.85 -31.49
CA VAL A 225 -0.79 -4.89 -32.76
C VAL A 225 -1.95 -5.90 -32.71
N VAL A 226 -1.71 -7.11 -32.21
CA VAL A 226 -2.78 -8.12 -32.04
C VAL A 226 -3.87 -7.62 -31.09
N MET A 227 -3.51 -6.96 -29.98
CA MET A 227 -4.48 -6.38 -29.06
C MET A 227 -5.31 -5.26 -29.69
N ILE A 228 -4.72 -4.45 -30.57
CA ILE A 228 -5.42 -3.37 -31.29
C ILE A 228 -6.40 -3.97 -32.30
N PHE A 229 -5.97 -4.92 -33.12
CA PHE A 229 -6.86 -5.60 -34.06
C PHE A 229 -8.03 -6.28 -33.38
N GLY A 230 -7.80 -6.94 -32.23
CA GLY A 230 -8.87 -7.57 -31.45
C GLY A 230 -9.89 -6.60 -30.85
N LYS A 231 -9.69 -5.28 -30.96
CA LYS A 231 -10.63 -4.24 -30.49
C LYS A 231 -11.50 -3.66 -31.61
N LEU A 232 -11.15 -3.91 -32.86
CA LEU A 232 -11.91 -3.45 -34.02
C LEU A 232 -13.14 -4.34 -34.24
N PRO A 233 -14.24 -3.80 -34.80
CA PRO A 233 -15.40 -4.62 -35.15
C PRO A 233 -15.13 -5.48 -36.39
N ASP A 234 -15.90 -6.55 -36.56
CA ASP A 234 -15.78 -7.53 -37.65
C ASP A 234 -15.81 -6.89 -39.06
N SER A 235 -16.36 -5.69 -39.21
CA SER A 235 -16.31 -4.93 -40.47
C SER A 235 -14.88 -4.60 -40.94
N PHE A 236 -13.88 -4.69 -40.05
CA PHE A 236 -12.48 -4.46 -40.35
C PHE A 236 -11.70 -5.75 -40.66
N ASP A 237 -12.29 -6.94 -40.60
CA ASP A 237 -11.59 -8.23 -40.75
C ASP A 237 -10.74 -8.29 -42.03
N TYR A 238 -11.28 -7.81 -43.15
CA TYR A 238 -10.54 -7.75 -44.42
C TYR A 238 -9.34 -6.80 -44.34
N ARG A 239 -9.49 -5.61 -43.73
CA ARG A 239 -8.40 -4.64 -43.56
C ARG A 239 -7.33 -5.20 -42.64
N ILE A 240 -7.73 -5.82 -41.53
CA ILE A 240 -6.83 -6.50 -40.59
C ILE A 240 -6.02 -7.57 -41.32
N GLN A 241 -6.66 -8.38 -42.17
CA GLN A 241 -5.96 -9.40 -42.95
C GLN A 241 -4.94 -8.81 -43.91
N LEU A 242 -5.30 -7.73 -44.62
CA LEU A 242 -4.41 -7.04 -45.56
C LEU A 242 -3.21 -6.45 -44.84
N ILE A 243 -3.43 -5.68 -43.76
CA ILE A 243 -2.36 -5.08 -42.96
C ILE A 243 -1.47 -6.18 -42.39
N SER A 244 -2.06 -7.28 -41.88
CA SER A 244 -1.30 -8.39 -41.31
C SER A 244 -0.39 -9.09 -42.32
N GLN A 245 -0.74 -9.13 -43.60
CA GLN A 245 0.12 -9.66 -44.65
C GLN A 245 1.28 -8.72 -45.00
N ASP A 246 1.07 -7.42 -44.86
CA ASP A 246 2.07 -6.38 -45.10
C ASP A 246 3.03 -6.20 -43.90
N LEU A 247 2.70 -6.73 -42.70
CA LEU A 247 3.51 -6.58 -41.49
C LEU A 247 4.88 -7.25 -41.62
N ASN A 248 5.92 -6.50 -41.23
CA ASN A 248 7.29 -6.99 -41.11
C ASN A 248 7.90 -6.52 -39.76
N HIS A 249 9.17 -6.87 -39.52
CA HIS A 249 9.86 -6.57 -38.26
C HIS A 249 10.16 -5.08 -38.03
N ASP A 250 10.11 -4.26 -39.08
CA ASP A 250 10.37 -2.82 -39.00
C ASP A 250 9.10 -2.02 -38.71
N HIS A 251 7.92 -2.63 -38.90
CA HIS A 251 6.64 -1.98 -38.64
C HIS A 251 6.32 -1.92 -37.15
N ASP A 252 5.87 -0.75 -36.70
CA ASP A 252 5.41 -0.51 -35.34
C ASP A 252 3.91 -0.24 -35.29
N VAL A 253 3.42 0.13 -34.11
CA VAL A 253 2.00 0.41 -33.95
C VAL A 253 1.56 1.63 -34.75
N GLU A 254 2.43 2.63 -34.94
CA GLU A 254 2.07 3.83 -35.70
C GLU A 254 1.85 3.50 -37.17
N TYR A 255 2.65 2.60 -37.74
CA TYR A 255 2.40 2.08 -39.09
C TYR A 255 1.01 1.45 -39.22
N VAL A 256 0.60 0.65 -38.23
CA VAL A 256 -0.71 -0.01 -38.23
C VAL A 256 -1.84 1.00 -38.14
N LEU A 257 -1.73 1.98 -37.24
CA LEU A 257 -2.74 3.03 -37.09
C LEU A 257 -2.86 3.87 -38.37
N GLY A 258 -1.72 4.27 -38.96
CA GLY A 258 -1.71 5.01 -40.23
C GLY A 258 -2.38 4.25 -41.37
N ARG A 259 -2.13 2.93 -41.50
CA ARG A 259 -2.80 2.11 -42.52
C ARG A 259 -4.30 1.98 -42.30
N LEU A 260 -4.74 1.89 -41.04
CA LEU A 260 -6.17 1.88 -40.75
C LEU A 260 -6.85 3.18 -41.20
N GLU A 261 -6.20 4.33 -40.95
CA GLU A 261 -6.67 5.68 -41.28
C GLU A 261 -6.67 5.96 -42.80
N GLU A 262 -5.64 5.53 -43.54
CA GLU A 262 -5.54 5.71 -44.99
C GLU A 262 -6.69 5.03 -45.76
N ASP A 263 -7.12 3.85 -45.29
CA ASP A 263 -8.15 3.04 -45.94
C ASP A 263 -9.59 3.52 -45.64
N ASP A 264 -9.78 4.44 -44.69
CA ASP A 264 -11.09 5.05 -44.41
C ASP A 264 -11.48 6.08 -45.48
N ILE A 265 -10.48 6.84 -45.95
CA ILE A 265 -10.65 7.86 -47.01
C ILE A 265 -11.03 7.21 -48.34
N THR A 266 -10.51 6.01 -48.63
CA THR A 266 -10.80 5.30 -49.89
C THR A 266 -12.17 4.62 -49.90
N PHE A 267 -12.69 4.22 -48.73
CA PHE A 267 -14.00 3.56 -48.65
C PHE A 267 -15.16 4.56 -48.74
N ASP A 268 -15.02 5.75 -48.14
CA ASP A 268 -16.00 6.84 -48.30
C ASP A 268 -16.11 7.26 -49.77
N GLN A 269 -15.00 7.32 -50.51
CA GLN A 269 -14.99 7.65 -51.94
C GLN A 269 -15.56 6.56 -52.86
N MET A 270 -15.64 5.30 -52.42
CA MET A 270 -16.30 4.23 -53.19
C MET A 270 -17.81 4.11 -52.89
N SER A 271 -18.32 4.84 -51.90
CA SER A 271 -19.73 4.77 -51.46
C SER A 271 -20.64 5.85 -52.06
N GLU A 272 -20.11 6.83 -52.80
CA GLU A 272 -20.94 7.76 -53.59
C GLU A 272 -21.44 7.08 -54.88
N PRO A 273 -22.76 6.90 -55.07
CA PRO A 273 -23.27 6.43 -56.35
C PRO A 273 -23.06 7.52 -57.41
N ALA A 274 -22.30 7.18 -58.44
CA ALA A 274 -22.19 7.97 -59.66
C ALA A 274 -23.60 8.28 -60.19
N THR A 275 -24.04 9.53 -60.06
CA THR A 275 -25.26 10.00 -60.71
C THR A 275 -25.04 9.95 -62.22
N GLU A 276 -25.73 9.01 -62.86
CA GLU A 276 -25.73 8.78 -64.30
C GLU A 276 -26.06 10.05 -65.10
N GLU A 277 -25.17 10.39 -66.03
CA GLU A 277 -25.44 11.31 -67.14
C GLU A 277 -26.51 10.70 -68.07
N THR A 278 -27.76 11.17 -68.00
CA THR A 278 -28.72 10.94 -69.08
C THR A 278 -28.61 12.01 -70.16
N ASN A 279 -27.80 11.67 -71.16
CA ASN A 279 -27.86 12.01 -72.57
C ASN A 279 -29.18 12.67 -73.07
N GLY A 280 -29.11 13.92 -73.51
CA GLY A 280 -30.18 14.66 -74.19
C GLY A 280 -29.82 14.97 -75.64
N PHE A 281 -30.15 14.02 -76.52
CA PHE A 281 -29.88 14.01 -77.96
C PHE A 281 -30.54 15.19 -78.72
N ARG A 282 -29.77 15.80 -79.63
CA ARG A 282 -30.18 16.75 -80.68
C ARG A 282 -31.48 16.34 -81.40
N LYS A 283 -32.38 17.31 -81.63
CA LYS A 283 -33.20 17.37 -82.85
C LYS A 283 -33.14 18.76 -83.47
N THR A 284 -32.65 18.79 -84.70
CA THR A 284 -32.78 19.87 -85.69
C THR A 284 -34.13 19.77 -86.38
N SER A 285 -34.88 20.87 -86.46
CA SER A 285 -35.67 21.33 -87.61
C SER A 285 -36.12 22.75 -87.33
#